data_AF-A0A432K2A3-F1
#
_entry.id   AF-A0A432K2A3-F1
#
_cell.length_a   1.000
_cell.length_b   1.000
_cell.length_c   1.000
_cell.angle_alpha   90.00
_cell.angle_beta   90.00
_cell.angle_gamma   90.00
#
_symmetry.space_group_name_H-M   'P 1'
#
loop_
_entity.id
_entity.type
_entity.pdbx_description
1 polymer ?
#
loop_
_entity_poly.entity_id
_entity_poly.type
_entity_poly.pdbx_seq_one_letter_code
_entity_poly.pdbx_strand_id
1 'polypeptide(L)'
;MHKYLLAILILLSFSSCNQKEAVDQRKVIAQAYDYKLYEEDLISDIPSHLTGKDSLLFVNSYINNWLFEMAELHVAETNLKEAKIDFSRQITDYRNSLTIYEYEKRLIEQRLDTVVTYDDVKAYYDKHQKEFTLKKNIVQVSYIKLY
;
A
#
# COMPACT_ATOMS: atom_id res chain seq x y z
N MET A 1 -11.17 -8.06 65.68
CA MET A 1 -10.33 -7.43 64.62
C MET A 1 -9.81 -8.47 63.61
N HIS A 2 -9.33 -9.64 64.04
CA HIS A 2 -8.89 -10.72 63.12
C HIS A 2 -9.96 -11.23 62.13
N LYS A 3 -11.24 -11.28 62.53
CA LYS A 3 -12.35 -11.74 61.65
C LYS A 3 -12.56 -10.84 60.42
N TYR A 4 -12.32 -9.54 60.55
CA TYR A 4 -12.45 -8.59 59.43
C TYR A 4 -11.22 -8.62 58.51
N LEU A 5 -10.05 -8.96 59.06
CA LEU A 5 -8.80 -9.11 58.31
C LEU A 5 -8.84 -10.32 57.36
N LEU A 6 -9.44 -11.43 57.81
CA LEU A 6 -9.70 -12.62 56.98
C LEU A 6 -10.73 -12.34 55.87
N ALA A 7 -11.76 -11.53 56.15
CA ALA A 7 -12.76 -11.14 55.16
C ALA A 7 -12.17 -10.24 54.05
N ILE A 8 -11.25 -9.33 54.40
CA ILE A 8 -10.54 -8.49 53.42
C ILE A 8 -9.60 -9.32 52.55
N LEU A 9 -8.91 -10.33 53.11
CA LEU A 9 -8.02 -11.21 52.36
C LEU A 9 -8.78 -12.06 51.31
N ILE A 10 -10.00 -12.49 51.63
CA ILE A 10 -10.88 -13.25 50.73
C ILE A 10 -11.49 -12.34 49.64
N LEU A 11 -11.69 -11.05 49.93
CA LEU A 11 -12.18 -10.09 48.94
C LEU A 11 -11.11 -9.73 47.89
N LEU A 12 -9.83 -9.76 48.29
CA LEU A 12 -8.70 -9.50 47.40
C LEU A 12 -8.37 -10.66 46.45
N SER A 13 -8.78 -11.90 46.75
CA SER A 13 -8.53 -13.06 45.90
C SER A 13 -9.51 -13.21 44.72
N PHE A 14 -10.57 -12.40 44.64
CA PHE A 14 -11.47 -12.36 43.48
C PHE A 14 -11.06 -11.36 42.39
N SER A 15 -9.98 -10.60 42.59
CA SER A 15 -9.44 -9.65 41.60
C SER A 15 -8.44 -10.31 40.62
N SER A 16 -8.62 -11.58 40.28
CA SER A 16 -7.91 -12.17 39.15
C SER A 16 -8.62 -11.75 37.86
N CYS A 17 -8.26 -10.57 37.38
CA CYS A 17 -8.69 -10.06 36.09
C CYS A 17 -8.01 -10.91 35.00
N ASN A 18 -8.73 -11.91 34.51
CA ASN A 18 -8.37 -12.60 33.29
C ASN A 18 -8.60 -11.60 32.15
N GLN A 19 -7.56 -10.83 31.81
CA GLN A 19 -7.50 -10.09 30.56
C GLN A 19 -7.52 -11.13 29.45
N LYS A 20 -8.73 -11.55 29.06
CA LYS A 20 -8.95 -12.26 27.82
C LYS A 20 -8.41 -11.31 26.76
N GLU A 21 -7.23 -11.62 26.23
CA GLU A 21 -6.78 -11.06 24.96
C GLU A 21 -8.00 -11.12 24.04
N ALA A 22 -8.42 -9.96 23.54
CA ALA A 22 -9.44 -9.92 22.52
C ALA A 22 -8.91 -10.83 21.41
N VAL A 23 -9.48 -12.02 21.30
CA VAL A 23 -9.14 -12.95 20.21
C VAL A 23 -9.44 -12.17 18.97
N ASP A 24 -8.39 -11.74 18.29
CA ASP A 24 -8.48 -11.01 17.05
C ASP A 24 -9.33 -11.87 16.11
N GLN A 25 -10.58 -11.46 15.89
CA GLN A 25 -11.54 -12.24 15.10
C GLN A 25 -11.17 -12.24 13.61
N ARG A 26 -10.13 -11.49 13.24
CA ARG A 26 -9.61 -11.43 11.89
C ARG A 26 -8.99 -12.77 11.51
N LYS A 27 -9.37 -13.23 10.32
CA LYS A 27 -8.88 -14.50 9.77
C LYS A 27 -7.46 -14.30 9.26
N VAL A 28 -6.52 -14.98 9.91
CA VAL A 28 -5.14 -15.08 9.44
C VAL A 28 -5.08 -16.06 8.26
N ILE A 29 -4.50 -15.62 7.15
CA ILE A 29 -4.36 -16.42 5.92
C ILE A 29 -2.93 -16.89 5.67
N ALA A 30 -1.94 -16.20 6.25
CA ALA A 30 -0.53 -16.60 6.23
C ALA A 30 0.20 -16.02 7.45
N GLN A 31 1.31 -16.66 7.85
CA GLN A 31 2.18 -16.21 8.93
C GLN A 31 3.65 -16.45 8.57
N ALA A 32 4.49 -15.44 8.78
CA ALA A 32 5.94 -15.53 8.66
C ALA A 32 6.59 -14.91 9.91
N TYR A 33 7.26 -15.73 10.72
CA TYR A 33 7.82 -15.30 12.01
C TYR A 33 6.75 -14.64 12.89
N ASP A 34 6.98 -13.40 13.29
CA ASP A 34 6.07 -12.58 14.12
C ASP A 34 5.03 -11.82 13.28
N TYR A 35 5.13 -11.87 11.95
CA TYR A 35 4.23 -11.19 11.01
C TYR A 35 3.04 -12.08 10.66
N LYS A 36 1.84 -11.51 10.68
CA LYS A 36 0.58 -12.17 10.30
C LYS A 36 -0.07 -11.39 9.17
N LEU A 37 -0.49 -12.11 8.12
CA LEU A 37 -1.29 -11.56 7.03
C LEU A 37 -2.76 -11.87 7.26
N TYR A 38 -3.60 -10.84 7.28
CA TYR A 38 -5.04 -10.98 7.48
C TYR A 38 -5.78 -11.00 6.14
N GLU A 39 -6.93 -11.69 6.11
CA GLU A 39 -7.77 -11.78 4.91
C GLU A 39 -8.23 -10.40 4.41
N GLU A 40 -8.49 -9.46 5.32
CA GLU A 40 -8.91 -8.09 4.99
C GLU A 40 -7.85 -7.30 4.21
N ASP A 41 -6.57 -7.43 4.57
CA ASP A 41 -5.45 -6.76 3.91
C ASP A 41 -5.28 -7.26 2.46
N LEU A 42 -5.50 -8.56 2.25
CA LEU A 42 -5.46 -9.15 0.93
C LEU A 42 -6.65 -8.71 0.07
N ILE A 43 -7.87 -8.69 0.63
CA ILE A 43 -9.09 -8.34 -0.13
C ILE A 43 -9.01 -6.91 -0.68
N SER A 44 -8.43 -5.97 0.07
CA SER A 44 -8.26 -4.58 -0.41
C SER A 44 -7.33 -4.48 -1.61
N ASP A 45 -6.40 -5.43 -1.77
CA ASP A 45 -5.37 -5.41 -2.81
C ASP A 45 -5.75 -6.21 -4.06
N ILE A 46 -6.83 -7.01 -4.01
CA ILE A 46 -7.30 -7.78 -5.18
C ILE A 46 -7.96 -6.84 -6.20
N PRO A 47 -7.45 -6.78 -7.44
CA PRO A 47 -8.08 -5.98 -8.48
C PRO A 47 -9.49 -6.51 -8.82
N SER A 48 -10.46 -5.59 -8.88
CA SER A 48 -11.89 -5.90 -9.10
C SER A 48 -12.21 -6.55 -10.45
N HIS A 49 -11.28 -6.52 -11.41
CA HIS A 49 -11.44 -7.07 -12.76
C HIS A 49 -10.98 -8.53 -12.89
N LEU A 50 -10.38 -9.13 -11.85
CA LEU A 50 -9.92 -10.52 -11.89
C LEU A 50 -11.08 -11.50 -11.69
N THR A 51 -11.05 -12.63 -12.39
CA THR A 51 -12.07 -13.68 -12.27
C THR A 51 -11.45 -15.02 -11.86
N GLY A 52 -12.14 -15.76 -10.99
CA GLY A 52 -11.91 -17.16 -10.65
C GLY A 52 -10.44 -17.62 -10.61
N LYS A 53 -9.97 -18.22 -11.72
CA LYS A 53 -8.63 -18.79 -11.85
C LYS A 53 -7.53 -17.73 -11.72
N ASP A 54 -7.75 -16.55 -12.30
CA ASP A 54 -6.77 -15.46 -12.28
C ASP A 54 -6.67 -14.85 -10.89
N SER A 55 -7.81 -14.75 -10.17
CA SER A 55 -7.84 -14.34 -8.76
C SER A 55 -7.08 -15.31 -7.87
N LEU A 56 -7.22 -16.62 -8.08
CA LEU A 56 -6.50 -17.63 -7.29
C LEU A 56 -4.98 -17.58 -7.55
N LEU A 57 -4.55 -17.40 -8.80
CA LEU A 57 -3.13 -17.24 -9.13
C LEU A 57 -2.56 -15.96 -8.51
N PHE A 58 -3.31 -14.85 -8.58
CA PHE A 58 -2.94 -13.59 -7.95
C PHE A 58 -2.76 -13.75 -6.43
N VAL A 59 -3.74 -14.33 -5.73
CA VAL A 59 -3.69 -14.53 -4.28
C VAL A 59 -2.48 -15.37 -3.88
N ASN A 60 -2.23 -16.50 -4.58
CA ASN A 60 -1.06 -17.32 -4.29
C ASN A 60 0.25 -16.56 -4.53
N SER A 61 0.35 -15.79 -5.63
CA SER A 61 1.54 -14.98 -5.90
C SER A 61 1.74 -13.90 -4.85
N TYR A 62 0.67 -13.22 -4.42
CA TYR A 62 0.70 -12.20 -3.40
C TYR A 62 1.21 -12.77 -2.08
N ILE A 63 0.60 -13.87 -1.60
CA ILE A 63 0.99 -14.51 -0.34
C ILE A 63 2.46 -14.96 -0.39
N ASN A 64 2.90 -15.55 -1.50
CA ASN A 64 4.29 -15.97 -1.64
C ASN A 64 5.25 -14.78 -1.59
N ASN A 65 4.97 -13.70 -2.34
CA ASN A 65 5.80 -12.49 -2.31
C ASN A 65 5.86 -11.89 -0.91
N TRP A 66 4.71 -11.79 -0.24
CA TRP A 66 4.63 -11.32 1.14
C TRP A 66 5.47 -12.17 2.10
N LEU A 67 5.43 -13.50 1.96
CA LEU A 67 6.27 -14.41 2.78
C LEU A 67 7.77 -14.14 2.56
N PHE A 68 8.19 -13.93 1.31
CA PHE A 68 9.59 -13.59 1.00
C PHE A 68 9.99 -12.24 1.60
N GLU A 69 9.15 -11.21 1.45
CA GLU A 69 9.39 -9.88 2.01
C GLU A 69 9.51 -9.92 3.54
N MET A 70 8.62 -10.63 4.23
CA MET A 70 8.68 -10.75 5.69
C MET A 70 9.91 -11.54 6.16
N ALA A 71 10.35 -12.54 5.40
CA ALA A 71 11.57 -13.27 5.70
C ALA A 71 12.82 -12.38 5.52
N GLU A 72 12.87 -11.61 4.43
CA GLU A 72 13.94 -10.63 4.19
C GLU A 72 13.98 -9.56 5.29
N LEU A 73 12.81 -9.03 5.66
CA LEU A 73 12.66 -8.05 6.73
C LEU A 73 13.16 -8.61 8.07
N HIS A 74 12.77 -9.83 8.42
CA HIS A 74 13.22 -10.47 9.66
C HIS A 74 14.75 -10.62 9.73
N VAL A 75 15.38 -11.01 8.61
CA VAL A 75 16.85 -11.11 8.53
C VAL A 75 17.50 -9.73 8.63
N ALA A 76 16.97 -8.73 7.94
CA ALA A 76 17.47 -7.36 7.98
C ALA A 76 17.39 -6.79 9.41
N GLU A 77 16.23 -6.90 10.08
CA GLU A 77 16.05 -6.42 11.45
C GLU A 77 16.97 -7.15 12.43
N THR A 78 17.12 -8.46 12.28
CA THR A 78 17.99 -9.24 13.16
C THR A 78 19.46 -8.81 13.03
N ASN A 79 19.92 -8.54 11.82
CA ASN A 79 21.31 -8.11 11.58
C ASN A 79 21.56 -6.63 11.91
N LEU A 80 20.54 -5.77 11.76
CA LEU A 80 20.66 -4.33 12.00
C LEU A 80 20.44 -3.93 13.47
N LYS A 81 19.97 -4.84 14.33
CA LYS A 81 19.79 -4.59 15.79
C LYS A 81 21.04 -4.01 16.47
N GLU A 82 22.23 -4.38 16.02
CA GLU A 82 23.48 -3.86 16.58
C GLU A 82 23.80 -2.42 16.14
N ALA A 83 23.27 -1.98 15.00
CA ALA A 83 23.60 -0.70 14.38
C ALA A 83 22.78 0.50 14.90
N LYS A 84 21.77 0.28 15.77
CA LYS A 84 20.84 1.32 16.31
C LYS A 84 20.43 2.35 15.26
N ILE A 85 19.87 1.89 14.15
CA ILE A 85 19.39 2.79 13.09
C ILE A 85 18.03 3.35 13.51
N ASP A 86 17.94 4.67 13.62
CA ASP A 86 16.70 5.39 13.90
C ASP A 86 16.08 5.92 12.60
N PHE A 87 14.89 5.42 12.26
CA PHE A 87 14.13 5.82 11.07
C PHE A 87 13.08 6.91 11.33
N SER A 88 12.99 7.42 12.57
CA SER A 88 11.89 8.32 12.99
C SER A 88 11.78 9.57 12.13
N ARG A 89 12.92 10.14 11.72
CA ARG A 89 12.95 11.31 10.85
C ARG A 89 12.46 10.98 9.44
N GLN A 90 12.95 9.90 8.84
CA GLN A 90 12.57 9.48 7.49
C GLN A 90 11.08 9.13 7.41
N ILE A 91 10.55 8.45 8.43
CA ILE A 91 9.12 8.14 8.55
C ILE A 91 8.29 9.44 8.62
N THR A 92 8.75 10.41 9.42
CA THR A 92 8.06 11.71 9.56
C THR A 92 8.07 12.49 8.24
N ASP A 93 9.23 12.57 7.58
CA ASP A 93 9.39 13.28 6.31
C ASP A 93 8.53 12.64 5.20
N TYR A 94 8.48 11.31 5.15
CA TYR A 94 7.64 10.57 4.19
C TYR A 94 6.14 10.81 4.44
N ARG A 95 5.70 10.73 5.70
CA ARG A 95 4.30 11.04 6.07
C ARG A 95 3.90 12.47 5.70
N ASN A 96 4.77 13.44 5.97
CA ASN A 96 4.53 14.84 5.60
C ASN A 96 4.37 14.99 4.10
N SER A 97 5.26 14.35 3.32
CA SER A 97 5.23 14.37 1.87
C SER A 97 3.94 13.78 1.30
N LEU A 98 3.51 12.61 1.80
CA LEU A 98 2.24 11.99 1.41
C LEU A 98 1.04 12.88 1.74
N THR A 99 1.05 13.54 2.90
CA THR A 99 -0.04 14.42 3.32
C THR A 99 -0.16 15.65 2.42
N ILE A 100 0.97 16.28 2.08
CA ILE A 100 1.00 17.43 1.16
C ILE A 100 0.51 17.00 -0.22
N TYR A 101 1.01 15.88 -0.74
CA TYR A 101 0.59 15.35 -2.03
C TYR A 101 -0.92 15.12 -2.12
N GLU A 102 -1.51 14.44 -1.13
CA GLU A 102 -2.95 14.18 -1.11
C GLU A 102 -3.78 15.47 -1.01
N TYR A 103 -3.29 16.47 -0.27
CA TYR A 103 -3.92 17.78 -0.21
C TYR A 103 -3.87 18.51 -1.56
N GLU A 104 -2.69 18.57 -2.19
CA GLU A 104 -2.50 19.19 -3.50
C GLU A 104 -3.38 18.53 -4.57
N LYS A 105 -3.43 17.19 -4.59
CA LYS A 105 -4.29 16.43 -5.49
C LYS A 105 -5.76 16.81 -5.34
N ARG A 106 -6.28 16.84 -4.11
CA ARG A 106 -7.67 17.25 -3.85
C ARG A 106 -7.94 18.71 -4.22
N LEU A 107 -6.97 19.60 -3.99
CA LEU A 107 -7.08 21.00 -4.36
C LEU A 107 -7.16 21.18 -5.88
N ILE A 108 -6.35 20.42 -6.62
CA ILE A 108 -6.36 20.32 -8.07
C ILE A 108 -7.74 19.84 -8.55
N GLU A 109 -8.24 18.72 -8.03
CA GLU A 109 -9.56 18.16 -8.38
C GLU A 109 -10.71 19.15 -8.14
N GLN A 110 -10.63 19.99 -7.10
CA GLN A 110 -11.64 21.01 -6.80
C GLN A 110 -11.57 22.25 -7.69
N ARG A 111 -10.40 22.57 -8.24
CA ARG A 111 -10.14 23.83 -8.95
C ARG A 111 -10.01 23.67 -10.45
N LEU A 112 -9.85 22.45 -10.96
CA LEU A 112 -9.83 22.18 -12.39
C LEU A 112 -11.25 22.07 -12.93
N ASP A 113 -11.65 23.08 -13.69
CA ASP A 113 -12.67 22.88 -14.71
C ASP A 113 -12.06 21.99 -15.80
N THR A 114 -12.50 20.74 -15.86
CA THR A 114 -12.00 19.72 -16.81
C THR A 114 -12.78 19.72 -18.12
N VAL A 115 -13.75 20.62 -18.28
CA VAL A 115 -14.55 20.72 -19.50
C VAL A 115 -13.70 21.39 -20.59
N VAL A 116 -12.98 20.57 -21.35
CA VAL A 116 -12.29 20.99 -22.57
C VAL A 116 -13.21 20.75 -23.75
N THR A 117 -13.63 21.81 -24.43
CA THR A 117 -14.50 21.69 -25.60
C THR A 117 -13.69 21.35 -26.86
N TYR A 118 -14.35 20.84 -27.89
CA TYR A 118 -13.71 20.62 -29.18
C TYR A 118 -13.15 21.90 -29.79
N ASP A 119 -13.85 23.03 -29.59
CA ASP A 119 -13.41 24.33 -30.08
C ASP A 119 -12.12 24.80 -29.39
N ASP A 120 -11.97 24.53 -28.09
CA ASP A 120 -10.73 24.80 -27.35
C ASP A 120 -9.55 23.97 -27.89
N VAL A 121 -9.78 22.68 -28.16
CA VAL A 121 -8.78 21.79 -28.77
C VAL A 121 -8.38 22.30 -30.15
N LYS A 122 -9.36 22.68 -30.98
CA LYS A 122 -9.12 23.18 -32.34
C LYS A 122 -8.37 24.51 -32.30
N ALA A 123 -8.76 25.44 -31.44
CA ALA A 123 -8.09 26.73 -31.28
C ALA A 123 -6.63 26.57 -30.81
N TYR A 124 -6.37 25.63 -29.89
CA TYR A 124 -5.01 25.31 -29.47
C TYR A 124 -4.19 24.71 -30.61
N TYR A 125 -4.73 23.74 -31.34
CA TYR A 125 -4.07 23.10 -32.47
C TYR A 125 -3.72 24.10 -33.57
N ASP A 126 -4.68 24.94 -33.97
CA ASP A 126 -4.47 25.97 -35.01
C ASP A 126 -3.40 26.98 -34.59
N LYS A 127 -3.34 27.36 -33.30
CA LYS A 127 -2.34 28.29 -32.75
C LYS A 127 -0.94 27.68 -32.67
N HIS A 128 -0.81 26.37 -32.45
CA HIS A 128 0.47 25.68 -32.22
C HIS A 128 0.82 24.68 -33.34
N GLN A 129 0.24 24.83 -34.54
CA GLN A 129 0.36 23.87 -35.64
C GLN A 129 1.82 23.50 -36.00
N LYS A 130 2.75 24.43 -35.81
CA LYS A 130 4.20 24.22 -36.04
C LYS A 130 4.82 23.19 -35.09
N GLU A 131 4.28 23.02 -33.88
CA GLU A 131 4.74 22.06 -32.88
C GLU A 131 4.30 20.62 -33.18
N PHE A 132 3.22 20.47 -33.96
CA PHE A 132 2.68 19.18 -34.39
C PHE A 132 3.30 18.68 -35.71
N THR A 133 4.41 19.27 -36.14
CA THR A 133 5.14 18.81 -37.32
C THR A 133 5.99 17.58 -37.00
N LEU A 134 6.07 16.66 -37.96
CA LEU A 134 6.87 15.44 -37.80
C LEU A 134 8.35 15.79 -37.70
N LYS A 135 9.01 15.32 -36.63
CA LYS A 135 10.47 15.50 -36.43
C LYS A 135 11.32 14.88 -37.53
N LYS A 136 10.79 13.89 -38.24
CA LYS A 136 11.44 13.19 -39.36
C LYS A 136 10.47 13.07 -40.51
N ASN A 137 10.96 13.30 -41.72
CA ASN A 137 10.18 13.09 -42.92
C ASN A 137 9.83 11.61 -43.06
N ILE A 138 8.58 11.32 -43.46
CA ILE A 138 8.14 9.99 -43.82
C ILE A 138 8.52 9.78 -45.28
N VAL A 139 9.28 8.71 -45.55
CA VAL A 139 9.65 8.31 -46.91
C VAL A 139 9.02 6.96 -47.21
N GLN A 140 8.35 6.87 -48.35
CA GLN A 140 7.88 5.59 -48.88
C GLN A 140 8.98 5.06 -49.82
N VAL A 141 9.63 3.97 -49.42
CA VAL A 141 10.73 3.36 -50.20
C VAL A 141 10.43 1.90 -50.50
N SER A 142 10.73 1.49 -51.73
CA SER A 142 10.83 0.09 -52.12
C SER A 142 12.30 -0.29 -52.13
N TYR A 143 12.68 -1.41 -51.53
CA TYR A 143 14.05 -1.91 -51.56
C TYR A 143 14.08 -3.39 -51.94
N ILE A 144 15.14 -3.80 -52.62
CA ILE A 144 15.44 -5.20 -52.92
C ILE A 144 16.76 -5.51 -52.22
N LYS A 145 16.75 -6.53 -51.37
CA LYS A 145 17.95 -7.03 -50.69
C LYS A 145 18.48 -8.23 -51.47
N LEU A 146 19.67 -8.10 -52.03
CA LEU A 146 20.42 -9.19 -52.64
C LEU A 146 21.38 -9.75 -51.59
N TYR A 147 21.43 -11.07 -51.49
CA TYR A 147 22.37 -11.82 -50.65
C TYR A 147 23.57 -12.25 -51.49
#